data_AF-A0A957XWA2-F1
#
_entry.id   AF-A0A957XWA2-F1
#
_cell.length_a   1.000
_cell.length_b   1.000
_cell.length_c   1.000
_cell.angle_alpha   90.00
_cell.angle_beta   90.00
_cell.angle_gamma   90.00
#
_symmetry.space_group_name_H-M   'P 1'
#
loop_
_entity.id
_entity.type
_entity.pdbx_description
1 polymer ?
#
loop_
_entity_poly.entity_id
_entity_poly.type
_entity_poly.pdbx_seq_one_letter_code
_entity_poly.pdbx_strand_id
1 'polypeptide(L)'
;MNLPILNQQPPHAPPAFHLLAKPTGAICNLDCAYCFFLDKEVFYPGSKFRMGEPVLEQYIRQLIEAHQTDSVNIAWQGGEPTLMGLDFYR
;
A
#
# COMPACT_ATOMS: atom_id res chain seq x y z
N MET A 1 2.72 -19.93 13.14
CA MET A 1 2.40 -20.75 11.95
C MET A 1 3.03 -20.07 10.76
N ASN A 2 4.26 -20.44 10.42
CA ASN A 2 4.97 -19.90 9.25
C ASN A 2 4.46 -20.65 8.02
N LEU A 3 3.69 -20.00 7.15
CA LEU A 3 3.53 -20.51 5.80
C LEU A 3 4.90 -20.44 5.11
N PRO A 4 5.34 -21.49 4.40
CA PRO A 4 6.47 -21.36 3.50
C PRO A 4 6.03 -20.37 2.40
N ILE A 5 6.65 -19.20 2.34
CA ILE A 5 6.56 -18.35 1.15
C ILE A 5 7.27 -19.13 0.06
N LEU A 6 6.49 -19.85 -0.75
CA LEU A 6 6.99 -20.45 -1.97
C LEU A 6 7.49 -19.30 -2.83
N ASN A 7 8.81 -19.24 -2.94
CA ASN A 7 9.60 -18.29 -3.70
C ASN A 7 9.42 -18.54 -5.21
N GLN A 8 8.16 -18.56 -5.67
CA GLN A 8 7.81 -18.89 -7.04
C GLN A 8 7.32 -17.62 -7.73
N GLN A 9 8.27 -16.93 -8.37
CA GLN A 9 7.91 -15.88 -9.30
C GLN A 9 7.18 -16.50 -10.50
N PRO A 10 6.15 -15.81 -11.04
CA PRO A 10 5.50 -16.24 -12.26
C PRO A 10 6.54 -16.43 -13.39
N PRO A 11 6.36 -17.43 -14.28
CA PRO A 11 7.17 -17.52 -15.48
C PRO A 11 7.04 -16.22 -16.27
N HIS A 12 8.17 -15.65 -16.69
CA HIS A 12 8.27 -14.35 -17.39
C HIS A 12 7.81 -13.12 -16.57
N ALA A 13 7.90 -13.16 -15.24
CA ALA A 13 7.70 -11.96 -14.43
C ALA A 13 8.65 -10.82 -14.85
N PRO A 14 8.18 -9.57 -14.94
CA PRO A 14 9.06 -8.44 -15.21
C PRO A 14 10.05 -8.25 -14.05
N PRO A 15 11.26 -7.72 -14.31
CA PRO A 15 12.26 -7.52 -13.27
C PRO A 15 11.84 -6.51 -12.20
N ALA A 16 10.91 -5.61 -12.53
CA ALA A 16 10.34 -4.62 -11.61
C ALA A 16 8.90 -4.28 -11.99
N PHE A 17 8.15 -3.73 -11.03
CA PHE A 17 6.79 -3.24 -11.24
C PHE A 17 6.49 -2.05 -10.32
N HIS A 18 5.51 -1.24 -10.68
CA HIS A 18 5.10 -0.13 -9.82
C HIS A 18 3.85 -0.51 -9.03
N LEU A 19 3.90 -0.34 -7.71
CA LEU A 19 2.77 -0.58 -6.81
C LEU A 19 2.39 0.71 -6.08
N LEU A 20 1.10 1.04 -6.09
CA LEU A 20 0.57 2.23 -5.43
C LEU A 20 -0.15 1.85 -4.14
N ALA A 21 0.50 2.07 -2.99
CA ALA A 21 -0.08 1.78 -1.69
C ALA A 21 -1.00 2.91 -1.23
N LYS A 22 -2.08 2.55 -0.52
CA LYS A 22 -3.08 3.50 -0.01
C LYS A 22 -3.25 3.37 1.51
N PRO A 23 -2.30 3.86 2.31
CA PRO A 23 -2.25 3.53 3.74
C PRO A 23 -3.41 4.14 4.54
N THR A 24 -4.02 5.23 4.05
CA THR A 24 -5.20 5.87 4.64
C THR A 24 -6.50 5.51 3.92
N GLY A 25 -6.46 4.52 3.02
CA GLY A 25 -7.62 4.13 2.22
C GLY A 25 -8.24 5.34 1.52
N ALA A 26 -9.56 5.52 1.64
CA ALA A 26 -10.29 6.65 1.06
C ALA A 26 -10.27 7.92 1.92
N ILE A 27 -9.70 7.89 3.13
CA ILE A 27 -9.81 8.99 4.11
C ILE A 27 -8.92 10.17 3.72
N CYS A 28 -9.55 11.34 3.58
CA CYS A 28 -8.90 12.59 3.23
C CYS A 28 -9.39 13.70 4.17
N ASN A 29 -8.56 14.72 4.40
CA ASN A 29 -8.95 15.92 5.14
C ASN A 29 -9.50 17.04 4.24
N LEU A 30 -9.64 16.76 2.94
CA LEU A 30 -10.24 17.65 1.95
C LEU A 30 -11.40 16.93 1.25
N ASP A 31 -12.36 17.71 0.78
CA ASP A 31 -13.51 17.26 -0.01
C ASP A 31 -13.51 17.94 -1.38
N CYS A 32 -12.52 17.57 -2.21
CA CYS A 32 -12.37 18.19 -3.52
C CYS A 32 -13.56 17.79 -4.42
N ALA A 33 -14.24 18.77 -5.03
CA ALA A 33 -15.43 18.55 -5.85
C ALA A 33 -15.25 17.58 -7.04
N TYR A 34 -14.01 17.30 -7.43
CA TYR A 34 -13.65 16.38 -8.51
C TYR A 34 -13.03 15.06 -8.01
N CYS A 35 -12.97 14.83 -6.69
CA CYS A 35 -12.36 13.62 -6.13
C CYS A 35 -13.33 12.44 -6.20
N PHE A 36 -13.12 11.55 -7.16
CA PHE A 36 -13.88 10.31 -7.27
C PHE A 36 -13.51 9.23 -6.23
N PHE A 37 -12.52 9.50 -5.37
CA PHE A 37 -11.89 8.46 -4.54
C PHE A 37 -12.48 8.36 -3.12
N LEU A 38 -13.07 9.43 -2.58
CA LEU A 38 -13.65 9.42 -1.22
C LEU A 38 -14.82 8.44 -1.10
N ASP A 39 -15.65 8.35 -2.14
CA ASP A 39 -16.79 7.42 -2.24
C ASP A 39 -16.40 5.94 -2.10
N LYS A 40 -15.11 5.60 -2.14
CA LYS A 40 -14.66 4.22 -1.89
C LYS A 40 -14.80 3.81 -0.43
N GLU A 41 -15.07 4.74 0.48
CA GLU A 41 -15.37 4.45 1.88
C GLU A 41 -16.53 3.44 2.03
N VAL A 42 -17.55 3.56 1.17
CA VAL A 42 -18.79 2.75 1.25
C VAL A 42 -18.55 1.26 1.09
N PHE A 43 -17.45 0.87 0.43
CA PHE A 43 -17.14 -0.53 0.15
C PHE A 43 -16.49 -1.26 1.33
N TYR A 44 -16.09 -0.55 2.38
CA TYR A 44 -15.40 -1.15 3.54
C TYR A 44 -16.01 -0.68 4.87
N PRO A 45 -17.27 -1.07 5.15
CA PRO A 45 -17.94 -0.68 6.39
C PRO A 45 -17.17 -1.20 7.62
N GLY A 46 -16.98 -0.33 8.62
CA GLY A 46 -16.24 -0.64 9.85
C GLY A 46 -14.71 -0.61 9.71
N SER A 47 -14.18 -0.36 8.51
CA SER A 47 -12.75 -0.12 8.32
C SER A 47 -12.34 1.20 8.95
N LYS A 48 -11.20 1.21 9.65
CA LYS A 48 -10.54 2.46 10.06
C LYS A 48 -9.75 3.10 8.92
N PHE A 49 -9.64 2.43 7.77
CA PHE A 49 -8.81 2.82 6.64
C PHE A 49 -7.41 3.23 7.06
N ARG A 50 -6.78 2.41 7.90
CA ARG A 50 -5.40 2.59 8.32
C ARG A 50 -4.64 1.31 8.10
N MET A 51 -3.56 1.38 7.35
CA MET A 51 -2.58 0.32 7.26
C MET A 51 -1.89 0.17 8.62
N GLY A 52 -2.08 -0.98 9.27
CA GLY A 52 -1.41 -1.29 10.52
C GLY A 52 0.06 -1.63 10.31
N GLU A 53 0.86 -1.48 11.37
CA GLU A 53 2.30 -1.77 11.35
C GLU A 53 2.64 -3.19 10.83
N PRO A 54 1.94 -4.28 11.23
CA PRO A 54 2.23 -5.60 10.67
C PRO A 54 2.00 -5.65 9.15
N VAL A 55 0.99 -4.93 8.63
CA VAL A 55 0.69 -4.90 7.19
C VAL A 55 1.76 -4.10 6.45
N LEU A 56 2.20 -2.97 7.02
CA LEU A 56 3.30 -2.17 6.48
C LEU A 56 4.58 -3.01 6.36
N GLU A 57 4.95 -3.72 7.42
CA GLU A 57 6.15 -4.58 7.43
C GLU A 57 6.09 -5.68 6.37
N GLN A 58 4.94 -6.36 6.24
CA GLN A 58 4.75 -7.36 5.19
C GLN A 58 4.79 -6.74 3.80
N TYR A 59 4.16 -5.58 3.62
CA TYR A 59 4.12 -4.86 2.34
C TYR A 59 5.52 -4.50 1.85
N ILE A 60 6.34 -3.86 2.70
CA ILE A 60 7.70 -3.45 2.34
C ILE A 60 8.56 -4.67 2.03
N ARG A 61 8.50 -5.70 2.87
CA ARG A 61 9.26 -6.94 2.69
C ARG A 61 8.93 -7.63 1.37
N GLN A 62 7.63 -7.87 1.11
CA GLN A 62 7.19 -8.53 -0.11
C GLN A 62 7.47 -7.71 -1.36
N LEU A 63 7.36 -6.37 -1.28
CA LEU A 63 7.67 -5.50 -2.41
C LEU A 63 9.16 -5.58 -2.77
N ILE A 64 10.05 -5.60 -1.78
CA ILE A 64 11.49 -5.75 -1.97
C ILE A 64 11.82 -7.14 -2.52
N GLU A 65 11.30 -8.21 -1.91
CA GLU A 65 11.54 -9.59 -2.34
C GLU A 65 11.05 -9.87 -3.78
N ALA A 66 10.01 -9.16 -4.22
CA ALA A 66 9.45 -9.34 -5.56
C ALA A 66 10.22 -8.58 -6.66
N HIS A 67 11.08 -7.61 -6.31
CA HIS A 67 11.87 -6.83 -7.27
C HIS A 67 13.23 -7.47 -7.53
N GLN A 68 13.64 -7.51 -8.79
CA GLN A 68 14.93 -8.03 -9.26
C GLN A 68 15.89 -6.88 -9.66
N THR A 69 15.76 -5.72 -9.01
CA THR A 69 16.52 -4.49 -9.32
C THR A 69 17.14 -3.93 -8.05
N ASP A 70 18.21 -3.15 -8.18
CA ASP A 70 18.96 -2.58 -7.05
C ASP A 70 18.17 -1.52 -6.26
N SER A 71 17.07 -1.02 -6.83
CA SER A 71 16.19 -0.03 -6.21
C SER A 71 14.73 -0.43 -6.34
N VAL A 72 13.94 -0.09 -5.34
CA VAL A 72 12.49 -0.29 -5.30
C VAL A 72 11.81 1.04 -5.02
N ASN A 73 10.85 1.41 -5.88
CA ASN A 73 10.07 2.63 -5.70
C ASN A 73 8.84 2.33 -4.86
N ILE A 74 8.69 3.04 -3.73
CA ILE A 74 7.50 2.97 -2.89
C ILE A 74 6.68 4.23 -3.13
N ALA A 75 5.45 4.06 -3.63
CA ALA A 75 4.52 5.15 -3.89
C ALA A 75 3.33 5.09 -2.94
N TRP A 76 3.14 6.17 -2.18
CA TRP A 76 2.03 6.36 -1.26
C TRP A 76 0.96 7.26 -1.90
N GLN A 77 -0.30 6.83 -1.84
CA GLN A 77 -1.46 7.57 -2.32
C GLN A 77 -2.66 7.28 -1.42
N GLY A 78 -3.88 7.57 -1.89
CA GLY A 78 -5.11 7.18 -1.23
C GLY A 78 -5.49 8.17 -0.13
N GLY A 79 -6.76 8.61 -0.23
CA GLY A 79 -7.25 9.81 0.43
C GLY A 79 -6.14 10.85 0.49
N GLU A 80 -5.85 11.32 1.69
CA GLU A 80 -4.62 12.04 1.99
C GLU A 80 -3.64 11.10 2.73
N PRO A 81 -2.55 10.63 2.09
CA PRO A 81 -1.62 9.69 2.71
C PRO A 81 -0.93 10.29 3.94
N THR A 82 -0.65 11.60 3.97
CA THR A 82 0.05 12.23 5.10
C THR A 82 -0.71 12.17 6.43
N LEU A 83 -2.00 11.83 6.42
CA LEU A 83 -2.78 11.53 7.63
C LEU A 83 -2.31 10.26 8.37
N MET A 84 -1.37 9.49 7.82
CA MET A 84 -0.68 8.45 8.58
C MET A 84 0.25 9.03 9.67
N GLY A 85 0.74 10.26 9.49
CA GLY A 85 1.77 10.87 10.33
C GLY A 85 3.19 10.45 9.92
N LEU A 86 4.19 11.24 10.31
CA LEU A 86 5.59 11.03 9.90
C LEU A 86 6.18 9.70 10.38
N ASP A 87 5.76 9.21 11.55
CA ASP A 87 6.29 7.97 12.13
C ASP A 87 5.97 6.74 11.28
N PHE A 88 4.89 6.77 10.50
CA PHE A 88 4.54 5.68 9.59
C PHE A 88 5.55 5.53 8.43
N TYR A 89 6.29 6.58 8.08
CA TYR A 89 7.18 6.63 6.92
C TYR A 89 8.67 6.52 7.27
N ARG A 90 8.99 6.23 8.53
CA ARG A 90 10.36 6.13 9.03
C ARG A 90 10.89 4.70 9.01
#